data_AF-A0A238XHL6-F1
#
_entry.id   AF-A0A238XHL6-F1
#
_cell.length_a   1.000
_cell.length_b   1.000
_cell.length_c   1.000
_cell.angle_alpha   90.00
_cell.angle_beta   90.00
_cell.angle_gamma   90.00
#
_symmetry.space_group_name_H-M   'P 1'
#
loop_
_entity.id
_entity.type
_entity.pdbx_description
1 polymer ?
#
loop_
_entity_poly.entity_id
_entity_poly.type
_entity_poly.pdbx_seq_one_letter_code
_entity_poly.pdbx_strand_id
1 'polypeptide(L)'
;MDYNKLYNNTLNSYLSISEKLLKRNLIKLKNIGYTYDYSYRELSDQVSHYKQRALNNIPVARKSEYLTLFNDREIMFEDDAINKILNHKIIPLLKKNNQQKSFNLEGFIKSIAIYDAISKTANLFSNYHPIYKLMYELNNFKKFEIKNYGGSVYNTPLYKQLGEKLYPTPKPSKAPIKKDEQIKDVFLSVKEVSELTNYAVPTIYDLRHKGKIPFYKNGAKLQFKKSEIIDWLEKGKGTTKDDIEDKANEYLLKHRF
;
A
#
# COMPACT_ATOMS: atom_id res chain seq x y z
N MET A 1 20.63 14.57 -24.41
CA MET A 1 19.61 14.28 -23.38
C MET A 1 20.33 13.61 -22.22
N ASP A 2 20.09 14.01 -20.99
CA ASP A 2 20.66 13.33 -19.82
C ASP A 2 19.72 12.21 -19.36
N TYR A 3 20.04 10.98 -19.77
CA TYR A 3 19.18 9.82 -19.49
C TYR A 3 19.31 9.32 -18.05
N ASN A 4 20.43 9.59 -17.37
CA ASN A 4 20.57 9.29 -15.93
C ASN A 4 19.61 10.15 -15.12
N LYS A 5 19.60 11.46 -15.36
CA LYS A 5 18.66 12.38 -14.70
C LYS A 5 17.22 12.01 -14.99
N LEU A 6 16.89 11.67 -16.24
CA LEU A 6 15.55 11.22 -16.62
C LEU A 6 15.13 9.94 -15.87
N TYR A 7 16.00 8.94 -15.85
CA TYR A 7 15.78 7.68 -15.15
C TYR A 7 15.56 7.90 -13.65
N ASN A 8 16.48 8.62 -12.99
CA ASN A 8 16.42 8.84 -11.54
C ASN A 8 15.18 9.64 -11.13
N ASN A 9 14.81 10.68 -11.89
CA ASN A 9 13.60 11.44 -11.63
C ASN A 9 12.34 10.56 -11.76
N THR A 10 12.28 9.73 -12.80
CA THR A 10 11.16 8.83 -13.04
C THR A 10 11.10 7.75 -11.95
N LEU A 11 12.24 7.14 -11.62
CA LEU A 11 12.37 6.14 -10.57
C LEU A 11 11.83 6.68 -9.23
N ASN A 12 12.34 7.83 -8.77
CA ASN A 12 11.95 8.42 -7.49
C ASN A 12 10.47 8.79 -7.46
N SER A 13 9.94 9.34 -8.55
CA SER A 13 8.51 9.63 -8.67
C SER A 13 7.66 8.36 -8.52
N TYR A 14 8.05 7.27 -9.18
CA TYR A 14 7.28 6.02 -9.16
C TYR A 14 7.49 5.18 -7.89
N LEU A 15 8.61 5.34 -7.18
CA LEU A 15 8.77 4.81 -5.83
C LEU A 15 7.70 5.40 -4.89
N SER A 16 7.55 6.72 -4.90
CA SER A 16 6.52 7.42 -4.12
C SER A 16 5.11 7.02 -4.56
N ILE A 17 4.82 6.97 -5.86
CA ILE A 17 3.49 6.59 -6.38
C ILE A 17 3.13 5.16 -5.95
N SER A 18 4.04 4.20 -6.12
CA SER A 18 3.77 2.80 -5.78
C SER A 18 3.58 2.58 -4.28
N GLU A 19 4.35 3.27 -3.42
CA GLU A 19 4.13 3.26 -1.97
C GLU A 19 2.74 3.78 -1.59
N LYS A 20 2.35 4.97 -2.10
CA LYS A 20 1.04 5.58 -1.82
C LYS A 20 -0.10 4.65 -2.21
N LEU A 21 0.01 4.00 -3.38
CA LEU A 21 -1.02 3.09 -3.86
C LEU A 21 -1.12 1.81 -3.03
N LEU A 22 0.00 1.22 -2.62
CA LEU A 22 0.00 0.08 -1.70
C LEU A 22 -0.72 0.44 -0.40
N LYS A 23 -0.36 1.58 0.21
CA LYS A 23 -1.01 2.07 1.44
C LYS A 23 -2.51 2.25 1.27
N ARG A 24 -2.92 2.96 0.22
CA ARG A 24 -4.31 3.28 -0.06
C ARG A 24 -5.14 2.03 -0.29
N ASN A 25 -4.63 1.09 -1.09
CA ASN A 25 -5.37 -0.13 -1.40
C ASN A 25 -5.42 -1.06 -0.17
N LEU A 26 -4.38 -1.11 0.67
CA LEU A 26 -4.46 -1.80 1.98
C LEU A 26 -5.56 -1.21 2.86
N ILE A 27 -5.62 0.12 3.02
CA ILE A 27 -6.67 0.79 3.80
C ILE A 27 -8.05 0.49 3.21
N LYS A 28 -8.20 0.57 1.88
CA LYS A 28 -9.46 0.26 1.21
C LYS A 28 -9.92 -1.17 1.48
N LEU A 29 -9.03 -2.15 1.33
CA LEU A 29 -9.35 -3.56 1.55
C LEU A 29 -9.64 -3.86 3.03
N LYS A 30 -8.93 -3.17 3.95
CA LYS A 30 -9.20 -3.21 5.39
C LYS A 30 -10.60 -2.71 5.71
N ASN A 31 -10.99 -1.57 5.14
CA ASN A 31 -12.32 -0.97 5.36
C ASN A 31 -13.44 -1.82 4.77
N ILE A 32 -13.16 -2.62 3.73
CA ILE A 32 -14.12 -3.60 3.19
C ILE A 32 -14.23 -4.85 4.09
N GLY A 33 -13.28 -5.05 5.00
CA GLY A 33 -13.27 -6.19 5.93
C GLY A 33 -12.47 -7.41 5.46
N TYR A 34 -11.64 -7.26 4.42
CA TYR A 34 -10.78 -8.35 3.97
C TYR A 34 -9.65 -8.65 4.96
N THR A 35 -9.15 -9.89 4.96
CA THR A 35 -7.95 -10.26 5.72
C THR A 35 -6.70 -9.65 5.11
N TYR A 36 -5.63 -9.54 5.90
CA TYR A 36 -4.35 -9.07 5.38
C TYR A 36 -3.82 -10.00 4.28
N ASP A 37 -3.93 -11.32 4.45
CA ASP A 37 -3.42 -12.28 3.48
C ASP A 37 -4.15 -12.20 2.14
N TYR A 38 -5.47 -11.99 2.15
CA TYR A 38 -6.23 -11.71 0.93
C TYR A 38 -5.74 -10.41 0.28
N SER A 39 -5.63 -9.35 1.08
CA SER A 39 -5.24 -8.03 0.59
C SER A 39 -3.84 -8.02 0.01
N TYR A 40 -2.92 -8.75 0.63
CA TYR A 40 -1.55 -8.90 0.17
C TYR A 40 -1.49 -9.60 -1.20
N ARG A 41 -2.28 -10.67 -1.40
CA ARG A 41 -2.35 -11.36 -2.70
C ARG A 41 -2.92 -10.47 -3.78
N GLU A 42 -4.06 -9.83 -3.53
CA GLU A 42 -4.68 -8.89 -4.46
C GLU A 42 -3.71 -7.77 -4.89
N LEU A 43 -2.95 -7.23 -3.93
CA LEU A 43 -1.93 -6.21 -4.24
C LEU A 43 -0.76 -6.77 -5.03
N SER A 44 -0.32 -7.99 -4.73
CA SER A 44 0.76 -8.66 -5.46
C SER A 44 0.38 -8.91 -6.92
N ASP A 45 -0.88 -9.25 -7.18
CA ASP A 45 -1.44 -9.43 -8.52
C ASP A 45 -1.50 -8.09 -9.27
N GLN A 46 -2.02 -7.03 -8.64
CA GLN A 46 -2.05 -5.68 -9.20
C GLN A 46 -0.65 -5.15 -9.55
N VAL A 47 0.31 -5.32 -8.63
CA VAL A 47 1.71 -4.98 -8.84
C VAL A 47 2.30 -5.73 -10.03
N SER A 48 1.97 -7.01 -10.19
CA SER A 48 2.42 -7.81 -11.33
C SER A 48 1.87 -7.30 -12.65
N HIS A 49 0.60 -6.90 -12.69
CA HIS A 49 0.01 -6.25 -13.87
C HIS A 49 0.68 -4.91 -14.20
N TYR A 50 0.99 -4.07 -13.20
CA TYR A 50 1.69 -2.80 -13.44
C TYR A 50 3.11 -3.00 -13.97
N LYS A 51 3.85 -3.98 -13.45
CA LYS A 51 5.18 -4.37 -13.97
C LYS A 51 5.09 -4.81 -15.43
N GLN A 52 4.14 -5.67 -15.77
CA GLN A 52 3.94 -6.12 -17.14
C GLN A 52 3.58 -4.96 -18.07
N ARG A 53 2.67 -4.07 -17.65
CA ARG A 53 2.29 -2.87 -18.43
C ARG A 53 3.50 -1.97 -18.71
N ALA A 54 4.33 -1.70 -17.69
CA ALA A 54 5.53 -0.87 -17.85
C ALA A 54 6.48 -1.44 -18.94
N LEU A 55 6.65 -2.77 -18.96
CA LEU A 55 7.47 -3.45 -19.97
C LEU A 55 6.79 -3.53 -21.34
N ASN A 56 5.46 -3.60 -21.42
CA ASN A 56 4.73 -3.68 -22.70
C ASN A 56 4.85 -2.40 -23.53
N ASN A 57 5.16 -1.28 -22.91
CA ASN A 57 5.41 -0.01 -23.59
C ASN A 57 6.80 0.08 -24.24
N ILE A 58 7.66 -0.93 -24.05
CA ILE A 58 8.95 -1.03 -24.73
C ILE A 58 8.73 -1.52 -26.17
N PRO A 59 9.39 -0.92 -27.18
CA PRO A 59 9.24 -1.32 -28.58
C PRO A 59 9.39 -2.83 -28.78
N VAL A 60 8.39 -3.43 -29.45
CA VAL A 60 8.14 -4.87 -29.50
C VAL A 60 9.22 -5.64 -30.27
N ALA A 61 9.86 -5.03 -31.27
CA ALA A 61 10.96 -5.66 -31.99
C ALA A 61 12.24 -5.62 -31.14
N ARG A 62 12.74 -6.80 -30.74
CA ARG A 62 14.01 -7.01 -29.98
C ARG A 62 14.01 -6.46 -28.54
N LYS A 63 12.83 -6.36 -27.91
CA LYS A 63 12.68 -5.96 -26.49
C LYS A 63 13.62 -6.72 -25.55
N SER A 64 13.75 -8.03 -25.70
CA SER A 64 14.64 -8.86 -24.86
C SER A 64 16.11 -8.47 -25.00
N GLU A 65 16.58 -8.25 -26.23
CA GLU A 65 17.97 -7.86 -26.52
C GLU A 65 18.33 -6.52 -25.86
N TYR A 66 17.48 -5.51 -26.00
CA TYR A 66 17.71 -4.19 -25.39
C TYR A 66 17.59 -4.20 -23.86
N LEU A 67 16.67 -4.99 -23.30
CA LEU A 67 16.56 -5.15 -21.85
C LEU A 67 17.79 -5.82 -21.25
N THR A 68 18.29 -6.89 -21.87
CA THR A 68 19.52 -7.56 -21.41
C THR A 68 20.70 -6.59 -21.42
N LEU A 69 20.90 -5.85 -22.52
CA LEU A 69 21.97 -4.85 -22.60
C LEU A 69 21.81 -3.73 -21.57
N PHE A 70 20.58 -3.31 -21.29
CA PHE A 70 20.31 -2.28 -20.29
C PHE A 70 20.57 -2.76 -18.86
N ASN A 71 20.35 -4.04 -18.57
CA ASN A 71 20.59 -4.64 -17.26
C ASN A 71 22.06 -4.73 -16.87
N ASP A 72 22.98 -4.70 -17.84
CA ASP A 72 24.41 -4.59 -17.58
C ASP A 72 24.77 -3.34 -16.74
N ARG A 73 23.87 -2.35 -16.65
CA ARG A 73 24.08 -1.11 -15.86
C ARG A 73 24.26 -1.40 -14.39
N GLU A 74 23.63 -2.47 -13.89
CA GLU A 74 23.67 -2.82 -12.47
C GLU A 74 25.05 -3.32 -12.03
N ILE A 75 25.89 -3.71 -12.99
CA ILE A 75 27.27 -4.17 -12.76
C ILE A 75 28.27 -3.02 -12.97
N MET A 76 27.84 -1.92 -13.60
CA MET A 76 28.65 -0.72 -13.79
C MET A 76 28.57 0.14 -12.54
N PHE A 77 29.59 0.06 -11.68
CA PHE A 77 29.73 0.85 -10.45
C PHE A 77 30.10 2.32 -10.76
N GLU A 78 29.33 2.98 -11.63
CA GLU A 78 29.63 4.32 -12.15
C GLU A 78 28.36 5.17 -12.17
N ASP A 79 28.47 6.45 -11.78
CA ASP A 79 27.33 7.38 -11.68
C ASP A 79 26.64 7.65 -13.03
N ASP A 80 27.33 7.42 -14.14
CA ASP A 80 26.83 7.63 -15.50
C ASP A 80 26.51 6.33 -16.27
N ALA A 81 26.43 5.18 -15.58
CA ALA A 81 26.22 3.85 -16.15
C ALA A 81 25.11 3.78 -17.23
N ILE A 82 23.99 4.46 -17.03
CA ILE A 82 22.87 4.50 -17.99
C ILE A 82 23.31 5.17 -19.30
N ASN A 83 23.88 6.38 -19.22
CA ASN A 83 24.38 7.10 -20.39
C ASN A 83 25.45 6.28 -21.11
N LYS A 84 26.35 5.61 -20.37
CA LYS A 84 27.39 4.73 -20.95
C LYS A 84 26.79 3.57 -21.73
N ILE A 85 25.86 2.81 -21.14
CA ILE A 85 25.23 1.69 -21.85
C ILE A 85 24.44 2.15 -23.07
N LEU A 86 23.74 3.27 -22.96
CA LEU A 86 23.03 3.83 -24.09
C LEU A 86 23.98 4.20 -25.23
N ASN A 87 25.05 4.93 -24.92
CA ASN A 87 25.98 5.43 -25.93
C ASN A 87 26.87 4.33 -26.53
N HIS A 88 27.30 3.36 -25.73
CA HIS A 88 28.28 2.35 -26.15
C HIS A 88 27.66 1.01 -26.58
N LYS A 89 26.44 0.67 -26.11
CA LYS A 89 25.80 -0.62 -26.45
C LYS A 89 24.51 -0.43 -27.25
N ILE A 90 23.55 0.34 -26.73
CA ILE A 90 22.19 0.39 -27.30
C ILE A 90 22.14 1.23 -28.58
N ILE A 91 22.66 2.46 -28.59
CA ILE A 91 22.64 3.35 -29.76
C ILE A 91 23.41 2.75 -30.97
N PRO A 92 24.61 2.16 -30.79
CA PRO A 92 25.30 1.48 -31.88
C PRO A 92 24.50 0.33 -32.48
N LEU A 93 23.81 -0.46 -31.64
CA LEU A 93 22.95 -1.55 -32.10
C LEU A 93 21.73 -1.02 -32.86
N LEU A 94 21.12 0.07 -32.38
CA LEU A 94 20.03 0.76 -33.09
C LEU A 94 20.46 1.26 -34.47
N LYS A 95 21.68 1.80 -34.59
CA LYS A 95 22.26 2.19 -35.88
C LYS A 95 22.44 1.00 -36.81
N LYS A 96 23.04 -0.09 -36.33
CA LYS A 96 23.25 -1.32 -37.09
C LYS A 96 21.93 -1.90 -37.64
N ASN A 97 20.85 -1.75 -36.90
CA ASN A 97 19.52 -2.26 -37.27
C ASN A 97 18.64 -1.24 -38.01
N ASN A 98 19.14 -0.05 -38.35
CA ASN A 98 18.35 1.05 -38.94
C ASN A 98 17.13 1.50 -38.10
N GLN A 99 17.19 1.33 -36.77
CA GLN A 99 16.10 1.64 -35.84
C GLN A 99 16.28 2.99 -35.11
N GLN A 100 17.41 3.68 -35.31
CA GLN A 100 17.75 4.89 -34.52
C GLN A 100 16.68 5.99 -34.60
N LYS A 101 16.02 6.19 -35.76
CA LYS A 101 15.00 7.24 -35.93
C LYS A 101 13.62 6.84 -35.37
N SER A 102 13.30 5.55 -35.34
CA SER A 102 12.00 5.04 -34.90
C SER A 102 11.96 4.63 -33.43
N PHE A 103 13.13 4.44 -32.79
CA PHE A 103 13.23 4.01 -31.41
C PHE A 103 13.09 5.18 -30.42
N ASN A 104 12.05 5.12 -29.58
CA ASN A 104 11.84 6.09 -28.50
C ASN A 104 12.72 5.77 -27.28
N LEU A 105 13.94 6.32 -27.24
CA LEU A 105 14.85 6.15 -26.09
C LEU A 105 14.28 6.73 -24.79
N GLU A 106 13.57 7.86 -24.87
CA GLU A 106 12.99 8.48 -23.67
C GLU A 106 11.92 7.59 -23.04
N GLY A 107 11.02 7.05 -23.87
CA GLY A 107 9.98 6.10 -23.46
C GLY A 107 10.58 4.81 -22.89
N PHE A 108 11.62 4.27 -23.54
CA PHE A 108 12.35 3.10 -23.05
C PHE A 108 12.90 3.30 -21.64
N ILE A 109 13.60 4.42 -21.40
CA ILE A 109 14.18 4.74 -20.09
C ILE A 109 13.10 4.94 -19.03
N LYS A 110 12.02 5.66 -19.36
CA LYS A 110 10.87 5.82 -18.46
C LYS A 110 10.26 4.46 -18.09
N SER A 111 9.99 3.60 -19.06
CA SER A 111 9.44 2.27 -18.84
C SER A 111 10.26 1.42 -17.88
N ILE A 112 11.59 1.43 -18.02
CA ILE A 112 12.46 0.65 -17.14
C ILE A 112 12.53 1.25 -15.74
N ALA A 113 12.66 2.58 -15.62
CA ALA A 113 12.64 3.26 -14.32
C ALA A 113 11.34 2.95 -13.54
N ILE A 114 10.21 2.87 -14.25
CA ILE A 114 8.91 2.53 -13.66
C ILE A 114 8.88 1.07 -13.21
N TYR A 115 9.34 0.15 -14.06
CA TYR A 115 9.45 -1.26 -13.71
C TYR A 115 10.33 -1.47 -12.48
N ASP A 116 11.49 -0.83 -12.43
CA ASP A 116 12.44 -0.93 -11.32
C ASP A 116 11.86 -0.36 -10.03
N ALA A 117 11.18 0.80 -10.10
CA ALA A 117 10.51 1.39 -8.96
C ALA A 117 9.44 0.45 -8.37
N ILE A 118 8.55 -0.09 -9.22
CA ILE A 118 7.49 -1.00 -8.79
C ILE A 118 8.08 -2.31 -8.24
N SER A 119 9.11 -2.84 -8.88
CA SER A 119 9.77 -4.07 -8.42
C SER A 119 10.45 -3.85 -7.07
N LYS A 120 11.16 -2.73 -6.90
CA LYS A 120 11.81 -2.38 -5.64
C LYS A 120 10.81 -2.20 -4.51
N THR A 121 9.70 -1.49 -4.74
CA THR A 121 8.67 -1.34 -3.70
C THR A 121 7.96 -2.65 -3.39
N ALA A 122 7.67 -3.48 -4.38
CA ALA A 122 7.09 -4.81 -4.18
C ALA A 122 8.01 -5.73 -3.36
N ASN A 123 9.30 -5.73 -3.67
CA ASN A 123 10.30 -6.52 -2.95
C ASN A 123 10.42 -6.06 -1.49
N LEU A 124 10.48 -4.74 -1.25
CA LEU A 124 10.49 -4.20 0.12
C LEU A 124 9.18 -4.51 0.85
N PHE A 125 8.04 -4.45 0.17
CA PHE A 125 6.75 -4.79 0.77
C PHE A 125 6.70 -6.25 1.21
N SER A 126 7.17 -7.17 0.37
CA SER A 126 7.28 -8.60 0.66
C SER A 126 8.29 -8.90 1.79
N ASN A 127 9.50 -8.34 1.71
CA ASN A 127 10.57 -8.59 2.67
C ASN A 127 10.20 -8.15 4.10
N TYR A 128 9.41 -7.08 4.21
CA TYR A 128 8.97 -6.53 5.49
C TYR A 128 7.50 -6.86 5.81
N HIS A 129 6.92 -7.88 5.15
CA HIS A 129 5.53 -8.33 5.33
C HIS A 129 5.01 -8.32 6.78
N PRO A 130 5.75 -8.84 7.80
CA PRO A 130 5.26 -8.86 9.18
C PRO A 130 4.90 -7.49 9.76
N ILE A 131 5.62 -6.42 9.39
CA ILE A 131 5.33 -5.08 9.92
C ILE A 131 4.05 -4.51 9.30
N TYR A 132 3.83 -4.74 8.01
CA TYR A 132 2.63 -4.30 7.31
C TYR A 132 1.41 -5.09 7.73
N LYS A 133 1.58 -6.39 8.05
CA LYS A 133 0.54 -7.21 8.68
C LYS A 133 0.06 -6.60 10.00
N LEU A 134 0.99 -6.27 10.90
CA LEU A 134 0.65 -5.64 12.18
C LEU A 134 -0.03 -4.28 12.01
N MET A 135 0.47 -3.45 11.08
CA MET A 135 -0.17 -2.17 10.74
C MET A 135 -1.62 -2.39 10.26
N TYR A 136 -1.84 -3.39 9.41
CA TYR A 136 -3.15 -3.73 8.87
C TYR A 136 -4.11 -4.28 9.94
N GLU A 137 -3.62 -5.17 10.80
CA GLU A 137 -4.41 -5.76 11.89
C GLU A 137 -4.86 -4.70 12.89
N LEU A 138 -3.95 -3.80 13.28
CA LEU A 138 -4.22 -2.68 14.20
C LEU A 138 -4.94 -1.48 13.55
N ASN A 139 -5.23 -1.54 12.25
CA ASN A 139 -5.73 -0.40 11.47
C ASN A 139 -4.90 0.88 11.67
N ASN A 140 -3.57 0.74 11.77
CA ASN A 140 -2.63 1.81 12.07
C ASN A 140 -1.59 1.97 10.96
N PHE A 141 -1.90 2.84 10.00
CA PHE A 141 -1.03 3.15 8.86
C PHE A 141 -0.28 4.49 9.01
N LYS A 142 -0.24 5.08 10.22
CA LYS A 142 0.36 6.41 10.44
C LYS A 142 1.85 6.43 10.08
N LYS A 143 2.56 5.35 10.39
CA LYS A 143 4.00 5.16 10.10
C LYS A 143 4.23 4.22 8.91
N PHE A 144 3.24 4.06 8.03
CA PHE A 144 3.41 3.24 6.83
C PHE A 144 4.40 3.91 5.88
N GLU A 145 5.46 3.18 5.54
CA GLU A 145 6.54 3.60 4.66
C GLU A 145 7.20 2.35 4.08
N ILE A 146 7.45 2.33 2.77
CA ILE A 146 8.14 1.25 2.05
C ILE A 146 9.63 1.57 2.04
N LYS A 147 10.36 0.98 2.98
CA LYS A 147 11.80 1.16 3.10
C LYS A 147 12.52 -0.09 3.52
N ASN A 148 13.84 -0.05 3.37
CA ASN A 148 14.72 -1.06 3.93
C ASN A 148 14.91 -0.79 5.43
N TYR A 149 14.42 -1.68 6.29
CA TYR A 149 14.57 -1.56 7.75
C TYR A 149 15.92 -2.07 8.28
N GLY A 150 16.72 -2.74 7.43
CA GLY A 150 18.00 -3.31 7.81
C GLY A 150 17.85 -4.57 8.67
N GLY A 151 18.36 -5.70 8.18
CA GLY A 151 18.30 -6.97 8.90
C GLY A 151 16.87 -7.46 9.15
N SER A 152 16.65 -8.05 10.32
CA SER A 152 15.38 -8.68 10.69
C SER A 152 14.31 -7.64 11.07
N VAL A 153 13.18 -7.66 10.37
CA VAL A 153 12.02 -6.78 10.64
C VAL A 153 11.53 -6.85 12.09
N TYR A 154 11.65 -8.02 12.71
CA TYR A 154 11.23 -8.32 14.08
C TYR A 154 12.01 -7.49 15.12
N ASN A 155 13.22 -7.05 14.78
CA ASN A 155 14.07 -6.26 15.67
C ASN A 155 13.76 -4.77 15.63
N THR A 156 12.95 -4.31 14.67
CA THR A 156 12.67 -2.88 14.50
C THR A 156 11.83 -2.35 15.67
N PRO A 157 12.11 -1.12 16.16
CA PRO A 157 11.31 -0.51 17.22
C PRO A 157 9.83 -0.40 16.84
N LEU A 158 9.55 -0.14 15.56
CA LEU A 158 8.19 -0.04 15.06
C LEU A 158 7.45 -1.39 15.12
N TYR A 159 8.10 -2.48 14.71
CA TYR A 159 7.51 -3.81 14.81
C TYR A 159 7.20 -4.18 16.26
N LYS A 160 8.14 -3.97 17.18
CA LYS A 160 7.96 -4.24 18.62
C LYS A 160 6.79 -3.45 19.20
N GLN A 161 6.73 -2.14 18.92
CA GLN A 161 5.63 -1.27 19.37
C GLN A 161 4.25 -1.72 18.87
N LEU A 162 4.16 -2.19 17.63
CA LEU A 162 2.91 -2.69 17.06
C LEU A 162 2.58 -4.08 17.64
N GLY A 163 3.58 -4.95 17.79
CA GLY A 163 3.42 -6.29 18.36
C GLY A 163 2.89 -6.25 19.80
N GLU A 164 3.46 -5.39 20.65
CA GLU A 164 3.00 -5.16 22.02
C GLU A 164 1.55 -4.66 22.09
N LYS A 165 1.10 -3.89 21.10
CA LYS A 165 -0.28 -3.41 21.00
C LYS A 165 -1.27 -4.50 20.64
N LEU A 166 -0.87 -5.42 19.76
CA LEU A 166 -1.76 -6.48 19.27
C LEU A 166 -1.74 -7.71 20.19
N TYR A 167 -0.57 -8.02 20.73
CA TYR A 167 -0.32 -9.13 21.65
C TYR A 167 0.39 -8.60 22.89
N PRO A 168 -0.33 -7.92 23.81
CA PRO A 168 0.25 -7.45 25.05
C PRO A 168 0.74 -8.67 25.83
N THR A 169 2.07 -8.79 25.97
CA THR A 169 2.64 -9.85 26.78
C THR A 169 2.16 -9.67 28.22
N PRO A 170 1.61 -10.71 28.85
CA PRO A 170 1.21 -10.61 30.24
C PRO A 170 2.44 -10.22 31.07
N LYS A 171 2.37 -9.07 31.77
CA LYS A 171 3.34 -8.77 32.83
C LYS A 171 3.39 -9.98 33.76
N PRO A 172 4.58 -10.43 34.23
CA PRO A 172 4.70 -11.62 35.07
C PRO A 172 3.85 -11.44 36.34
N SER A 173 2.67 -12.05 36.32
CA SER A 173 1.71 -12.10 37.42
C SER A 173 1.95 -13.41 38.16
N LYS A 174 2.27 -13.34 39.45
CA LYS A 174 2.44 -14.50 40.35
C LYS A 174 1.09 -15.14 40.75
N ALA A 175 0.21 -15.48 39.81
CA ALA A 175 -1.07 -16.13 40.16
C ALA A 175 -1.54 -17.14 39.09
N PRO A 176 -2.17 -18.25 39.51
CA PRO A 176 -2.35 -19.43 38.66
C PRO A 176 -3.48 -19.27 37.63
N ILE A 177 -3.24 -19.93 36.49
CA ILE A 177 -3.95 -19.82 35.21
C ILE A 177 -5.39 -20.35 35.28
N LYS A 178 -6.36 -19.61 34.73
CA LYS A 178 -7.67 -20.15 34.29
C LYS A 178 -7.84 -19.94 32.77
N LYS A 179 -8.34 -21.00 32.11
CA LYS A 179 -8.51 -21.19 30.66
C LYS A 179 -9.73 -20.46 30.07
N ASP A 180 -9.58 -20.14 28.78
CA ASP A 180 -10.55 -19.84 27.70
C ASP A 180 -11.56 -18.69 27.88
N GLU A 181 -11.55 -17.75 26.92
CA GLU A 181 -12.80 -17.15 26.43
C GLU A 181 -12.70 -16.62 24.99
N GLN A 182 -13.62 -17.11 24.16
CA GLN A 182 -13.90 -16.69 22.79
C GLN A 182 -14.24 -15.20 22.73
N ILE A 183 -13.73 -14.47 21.74
CA ILE A 183 -14.07 -13.06 21.49
C ILE A 183 -15.56 -12.97 21.14
N LYS A 184 -16.39 -12.69 22.14
CA LYS A 184 -17.79 -12.30 21.98
C LYS A 184 -17.84 -10.81 21.73
N ASP A 185 -18.52 -10.41 20.66
CA ASP A 185 -18.77 -9.00 20.36
C ASP A 185 -19.56 -8.34 21.49
N VAL A 186 -19.19 -7.10 21.83
CA VAL A 186 -19.69 -6.40 23.02
C VAL A 186 -20.90 -5.55 22.64
N PHE A 187 -22.04 -5.85 23.26
CA PHE A 187 -23.24 -5.04 23.18
C PHE A 187 -23.20 -3.91 24.21
N LEU A 188 -23.21 -2.68 23.71
CA LEU A 188 -23.26 -1.44 24.46
C LEU A 188 -24.70 -1.02 24.77
N SER A 189 -24.87 -0.35 25.90
CA SER A 189 -26.05 0.41 26.28
C SER A 189 -26.04 1.81 25.66
N VAL A 190 -27.17 2.51 25.72
CA VAL A 190 -27.29 3.90 25.22
C VAL A 190 -26.27 4.83 25.87
N LYS A 191 -25.96 4.64 27.16
CA LYS A 191 -24.96 5.45 27.89
C LYS A 191 -23.55 5.22 27.35
N GLU A 192 -23.17 3.97 27.12
CA GLU A 192 -21.84 3.64 26.56
C GLU A 192 -21.70 4.11 25.11
N VAL A 193 -22.79 4.13 24.33
CA VAL A 193 -22.78 4.73 22.99
C VAL A 193 -22.65 6.26 23.07
N SER A 194 -23.29 6.89 24.07
CA SER A 194 -23.16 8.33 24.34
C SER A 194 -21.72 8.71 24.63
N GLU A 195 -21.03 7.94 25.47
CA GLU A 195 -19.61 8.13 25.77
C GLU A 195 -18.72 7.85 24.54
N LEU A 196 -19.02 6.81 23.77
CA LEU A 196 -18.22 6.42 22.60
C LEU A 196 -18.31 7.43 21.45
N THR A 197 -19.51 7.95 21.20
CA THR A 197 -19.79 8.85 20.06
C THR A 197 -19.75 10.33 20.44
N ASN A 198 -19.66 10.62 21.73
CA ASN A 198 -19.78 11.95 22.33
C ASN A 198 -21.12 12.67 22.00
N TYR A 199 -22.14 11.93 21.56
CA TYR A 199 -23.51 12.44 21.41
C TYR A 199 -24.24 12.35 22.74
N ALA A 200 -25.10 13.32 23.03
CA ALA A 200 -25.98 13.25 24.18
C ALA A 200 -26.98 12.08 24.03
N VAL A 201 -27.34 11.43 25.14
CA VAL A 201 -28.33 10.34 25.17
C VAL A 201 -29.64 10.66 24.42
N PRO A 202 -30.25 11.86 24.56
CA PRO A 202 -31.44 12.23 23.76
C PRO A 202 -31.18 12.21 22.26
N THR A 203 -30.01 12.67 21.82
CA THR A 203 -29.60 12.67 20.40
C THR A 203 -29.48 11.24 19.86
N ILE A 204 -29.03 10.29 20.67
CA ILE A 204 -28.99 8.87 20.27
C ILE A 204 -30.40 8.30 20.10
N TYR A 205 -31.34 8.67 20.97
CA TYR A 205 -32.76 8.29 20.80
C TYR A 205 -33.36 8.92 19.54
N ASP A 206 -33.05 10.17 19.23
CA ASP A 206 -33.47 10.83 17.99
C ASP A 206 -32.89 10.16 16.74
N LEU A 207 -31.60 9.83 16.76
CA LEU A 207 -30.93 9.12 15.68
C LEU A 207 -31.53 7.74 15.45
N ARG A 208 -31.89 7.03 16.53
CA ARG A 208 -32.61 5.75 16.47
C ARG A 208 -34.00 5.94 15.86
N HIS A 209 -34.77 6.92 16.33
CA HIS A 209 -36.10 7.22 15.81
C HIS A 209 -36.08 7.58 14.31
N LYS A 210 -35.03 8.27 13.86
CA LYS A 210 -34.80 8.62 12.46
C LYS A 210 -34.19 7.49 11.63
N GLY A 211 -33.94 6.32 12.23
CA GLY A 211 -33.33 5.17 11.54
C GLY A 211 -31.88 5.41 11.09
N LYS A 212 -31.18 6.36 11.69
CA LYS A 212 -29.84 6.79 11.27
C LYS A 212 -28.72 6.05 11.96
N ILE A 213 -28.93 5.47 13.15
CA ILE A 213 -27.91 4.73 13.92
C ILE A 213 -28.26 3.23 13.98
N PRO A 214 -27.30 2.30 13.76
CA PRO A 214 -27.54 0.86 13.91
C PRO A 214 -27.94 0.51 15.33
N PHE A 215 -29.00 -0.27 15.53
CA PHE A 215 -29.44 -0.66 16.87
C PHE A 215 -30.05 -2.06 16.88
N TYR A 216 -29.97 -2.72 18.04
CA TYR A 216 -30.58 -4.02 18.33
C TYR A 216 -31.61 -3.86 19.44
N LYS A 217 -32.79 -4.43 19.25
CA LYS A 217 -33.87 -4.40 20.25
C LYS A 217 -34.29 -5.82 20.59
N ASN A 218 -33.99 -6.24 21.81
CA ASN A 218 -34.48 -7.49 22.39
C ASN A 218 -35.52 -7.16 23.45
N GLY A 219 -36.81 -7.19 23.07
CA GLY A 219 -37.92 -6.80 23.95
C GLY A 219 -37.87 -5.32 24.35
N ALA A 220 -37.79 -5.04 25.65
CA ALA A 220 -37.69 -3.67 26.20
C ALA A 220 -36.25 -3.13 26.22
N LYS A 221 -35.24 -3.95 25.96
CA LYS A 221 -33.82 -3.56 26.05
C LYS A 221 -33.28 -3.10 24.70
N LEU A 222 -32.74 -1.89 24.67
CA LEU A 222 -32.04 -1.32 23.52
C LEU A 222 -30.54 -1.53 23.69
N GLN A 223 -29.91 -2.14 22.69
CA GLN A 223 -28.49 -2.47 22.68
C GLN A 223 -27.86 -2.07 21.35
N PHE A 224 -26.55 -1.83 21.37
CA PHE A 224 -25.78 -1.41 20.21
C PHE A 224 -24.54 -2.25 20.10
N LYS A 225 -24.27 -2.80 18.93
CA LYS A 225 -23.04 -3.55 18.71
C LYS A 225 -21.90 -2.57 18.54
N LYS A 226 -20.84 -2.69 19.33
CA LYS A 226 -19.73 -1.71 19.35
C LYS A 226 -19.11 -1.51 17.95
N SER A 227 -18.91 -2.61 17.22
CA SER A 227 -18.35 -2.57 15.87
C SER A 227 -19.17 -1.71 14.91
N GLU A 228 -20.50 -1.84 14.92
CA GLU A 228 -21.39 -1.15 13.98
C GLU A 228 -21.52 0.35 14.25
N ILE A 229 -21.40 0.75 15.52
CA ILE A 229 -21.37 2.17 15.88
C ILE A 229 -20.10 2.84 15.36
N ILE A 230 -18.96 2.14 15.39
CA ILE A 230 -17.70 2.63 14.83
C ILE A 230 -17.82 2.74 13.31
N ASP A 231 -18.30 1.71 12.62
CA ASP A 231 -18.49 1.73 11.17
C ASP A 231 -19.46 2.84 10.72
N TRP A 232 -20.49 3.11 11.53
CA TRP A 232 -21.45 4.18 11.26
C TRP A 232 -20.80 5.58 11.32
N LEU A 233 -19.92 5.83 12.29
CA LEU A 233 -19.17 7.10 12.39
C LEU A 233 -18.28 7.31 11.16
N GLU A 234 -17.64 6.25 10.66
CA GLU A 234 -16.73 6.34 9.52
C GLU A 234 -17.45 6.68 8.20
N LYS A 235 -18.72 6.29 8.04
CA LYS A 235 -19.54 6.62 6.86
C LYS A 235 -19.89 8.11 6.75
N GLY A 236 -19.74 8.89 7.82
CA GLY A 236 -19.95 10.35 7.81
C GLY A 236 -18.77 11.17 7.26
N LYS A 237 -17.66 10.52 6.87
CA LYS A 237 -16.44 11.19 6.42
C LYS A 237 -16.61 11.79 5.02
N GLY A 238 -16.47 13.11 4.89
CA GLY A 238 -16.48 13.82 3.60
C GLY A 238 -15.17 13.64 2.80
N THR A 239 -15.28 13.76 1.48
CA THR A 239 -14.16 13.64 0.52
C THR A 239 -13.13 14.75 0.74
N THR A 240 -11.86 14.36 0.81
CA THR A 240 -10.72 15.25 1.10
C THR A 240 -9.88 15.52 -0.15
N LYS A 241 -8.98 16.51 -0.10
CA LYS A 241 -8.01 16.76 -1.19
C LYS A 241 -7.15 15.53 -1.51
N ASP A 242 -6.85 14.71 -0.50
CA ASP A 242 -6.10 13.46 -0.64
C ASP A 242 -6.82 12.47 -1.57
N ASP A 243 -8.16 12.40 -1.52
CA ASP A 243 -8.96 11.52 -2.38
C ASP A 243 -8.89 11.92 -3.87
N ILE A 244 -8.65 13.20 -4.17
CA ILE A 244 -8.49 13.72 -5.54
C ILE A 244 -7.09 13.40 -6.08
N GLU A 245 -6.05 13.62 -5.28
CA GLU A 245 -4.68 13.24 -5.63
C GLU A 245 -4.56 11.72 -5.83
N ASP A 246 -5.26 10.93 -5.03
CA ASP A 246 -5.25 9.47 -5.12
C ASP A 246 -5.90 8.95 -6.42
N LYS A 247 -6.99 9.58 -6.86
CA LYS A 247 -7.60 9.27 -8.16
C LYS A 247 -6.68 9.66 -9.30
N ALA A 248 -5.96 10.78 -9.17
CA ALA A 248 -4.95 11.18 -10.15
C ALA A 248 -3.79 10.18 -10.20
N ASN A 249 -3.27 9.72 -9.06
CA ASN A 249 -2.19 8.72 -8.98
C ASN A 249 -2.60 7.38 -9.62
N GLU A 250 -3.82 6.92 -9.37
CA GLU A 250 -4.36 5.72 -9.99
C GLU A 250 -4.51 5.88 -11.52
N TYR A 251 -4.99 7.04 -11.97
CA TYR A 251 -5.08 7.37 -13.39
C TYR A 251 -3.68 7.40 -14.05
N LEU A 252 -2.66 7.93 -13.38
CA LEU A 252 -1.28 7.94 -13.88
C LEU A 252 -0.73 6.53 -14.13
N LEU A 253 -1.05 5.55 -13.27
CA LEU A 253 -0.66 4.15 -13.50
C LEU A 253 -1.50 3.46 -14.58
N LYS A 254 -2.79 3.81 -14.69
CA LYS A 254 -3.73 3.16 -15.60
C LYS A 254 -3.70 3.71 -17.03
N HIS A 255 -3.47 5.01 -17.22
CA HIS A 255 -3.78 5.71 -18.47
C HIS A 255 -2.67 6.58 -19.04
N ARG A 256 -1.58 6.88 -18.30
CA ARG A 256 -0.45 7.65 -18.87
C ARG A 256 0.53 6.80 -19.68
N PHE A 257 0.02 5.73 -20.26
CA PHE A 257 0.69 4.79 -21.16
C PHE A 257 -0.25 4.44 -22.29
#